data_AF-A0A1B6HIU3-F1
#
_entry.id   AF-A0A1B6HIU3-F1
#
_cell.length_a   1.000
_cell.length_b   1.000
_cell.length_c   1.000
_cell.angle_alpha   90.00
_cell.angle_beta   90.00
_cell.angle_gamma   90.00
#
_symmetry.space_group_name_H-M   'P 1'
#
loop_
_entity.id
_entity.type
_entity.pdbx_description
1 polymer ?
#
loop_
_entity_poly.entity_id
_entity_poly.type
_entity_poly.pdbx_seq_one_letter_code
_entity_poly.pdbx_strand_id
1 'polypeptide(L)'
;YIKPVSQEVTPRAFKTRNKKVLEETSISRVVPKMFRKTCREESEQLSKGSGWTLLHIDGILVRFSRYKPLRGSTFIPLPSAIVLKKAVINPMNLHDNECFKWAILCHYVKGVHRERVNNRYFDLQNKFNFNGTQF
;
A
#
# COMPACT_ATOMS: atom_id res chain seq x y z
N TYR A 1 -12.70 39.05 -25.79
CA TYR A 1 -12.83 39.24 -24.33
C TYR A 1 -14.29 38.98 -23.97
N ILE A 2 -14.61 37.88 -23.29
CA ILE A 2 -15.99 37.58 -22.86
C ILE A 2 -16.18 38.29 -21.52
N LYS A 3 -17.07 39.28 -21.47
CA LYS A 3 -17.40 39.94 -20.20
C LYS A 3 -18.26 38.98 -19.37
N PRO A 4 -17.93 38.73 -18.09
CA PRO A 4 -18.75 37.88 -17.24
C PRO A 4 -20.14 38.51 -17.09
N VAL A 5 -21.18 37.68 -17.25
CA VAL A 5 -22.59 38.11 -17.20
C VAL A 5 -23.07 38.30 -15.75
N SER A 6 -22.39 37.67 -14.79
CA SER A 6 -22.61 37.84 -13.35
C SER A 6 -21.27 38.02 -12.61
N GLN A 7 -21.31 38.58 -11.40
CA GLN A 7 -20.17 38.63 -10.47
C GLN A 7 -20.06 37.37 -9.60
N GLU A 8 -20.78 36.30 -9.95
CA GLU A 8 -20.80 35.08 -9.16
C GLU A 8 -19.45 34.35 -9.26
N VAL A 9 -18.88 34.01 -8.11
CA VAL A 9 -17.63 33.24 -8.00
C VAL A 9 -17.89 32.00 -7.17
N THR A 10 -17.54 30.84 -7.70
CA THR A 10 -17.72 29.55 -7.00
C THR A 10 -16.38 28.81 -6.88
N PRO A 11 -15.96 28.42 -5.66
CA PRO A 11 -14.76 27.63 -5.49
C PRO A 11 -14.99 26.19 -5.96
N ARG A 12 -14.05 25.64 -6.73
CA ARG A 12 -14.13 24.28 -7.25
C ARG A 12 -12.81 23.54 -7.03
N ALA A 13 -12.89 22.33 -6.47
CA ALA A 13 -11.74 21.47 -6.27
C ALA A 13 -11.86 20.18 -7.10
N PHE A 14 -10.83 19.89 -7.89
CA PHE A 14 -10.67 18.63 -8.62
C PHE A 14 -9.76 17.69 -7.82
N LYS A 15 -10.27 16.49 -7.51
CA LYS A 15 -9.62 15.58 -6.56
C LYS A 15 -9.26 14.26 -7.22
N THR A 16 -8.09 13.75 -6.88
CA THR A 16 -7.64 12.41 -7.27
C THR A 16 -7.79 11.44 -6.12
N ARG A 17 -8.09 10.16 -6.42
CA ARG A 17 -7.98 9.08 -5.43
C ARG A 17 -6.52 8.86 -5.05
N ASN A 18 -6.28 8.38 -3.83
CA ASN A 18 -4.96 7.94 -3.40
C ASN A 18 -4.42 6.85 -4.32
N LYS A 19 -3.14 6.95 -4.68
CA LYS A 19 -2.41 5.93 -5.43
C LYS A 19 -1.38 5.29 -4.53
N LYS A 20 -1.33 3.96 -4.54
CA LYS A 20 -0.26 3.21 -3.87
C LYS A 20 1.03 3.48 -4.65
N VAL A 21 2.04 3.97 -3.94
CA VAL A 21 3.40 4.17 -4.45
C VAL A 21 4.29 3.32 -3.57
N LEU A 22 4.83 2.26 -4.14
CA LEU A 22 5.77 1.34 -3.52
C LEU A 22 7.15 1.54 -4.16
N GLU A 23 8.18 0.87 -3.66
CA GLU A 23 9.56 1.03 -4.13
C GLU A 23 9.70 0.74 -5.63
N GLU A 24 8.97 -0.25 -6.14
CA GLU A 24 8.91 -0.60 -7.55
C GLU A 24 8.14 0.42 -8.41
N THR A 25 7.46 1.39 -7.77
CA THR A 25 6.61 2.36 -8.46
C THR A 25 7.39 3.61 -8.82
N SER A 26 7.49 3.88 -10.11
CA SER A 26 8.07 5.14 -10.61
C SER A 26 7.12 6.33 -10.40
N ILE A 27 7.52 7.26 -9.53
CA ILE A 27 6.77 8.49 -9.22
C ILE A 27 6.56 9.34 -10.48
N SER A 28 7.56 9.39 -11.38
CA SER A 28 7.47 10.12 -12.65
C SER A 28 6.38 9.57 -13.58
N ARG A 29 5.88 8.35 -13.35
CA ARG A 29 4.71 7.80 -14.08
C ARG A 29 3.39 8.13 -13.40
N VAL A 30 3.39 8.28 -12.07
CA VAL A 30 2.17 8.49 -11.27
C VAL A 30 1.72 9.94 -11.30
N VAL A 31 2.64 10.87 -11.02
CA VAL A 31 2.32 12.29 -10.87
C VAL A 31 1.73 12.89 -12.15
N PRO A 32 2.31 12.71 -13.36
CA PRO A 32 1.72 13.26 -14.59
C PRO A 32 0.36 12.65 -14.95
N LYS A 33 0.09 11.40 -14.54
CA LYS A 33 -1.25 10.80 -14.73
C LYS A 33 -2.28 11.47 -13.82
N MET A 34 -1.90 11.81 -12.59
CA MET A 34 -2.78 12.53 -11.66
C MET A 34 -3.10 13.94 -12.18
N PHE A 35 -2.08 14.68 -12.64
CA PHE A 35 -2.28 16.00 -13.26
C PHE A 35 -3.19 15.95 -14.49
N ARG A 36 -2.93 15.01 -15.43
CA ARG A 36 -3.77 14.88 -16.63
C ARG A 36 -5.24 14.60 -16.30
N LYS A 37 -5.53 13.83 -15.24
CA LYS A 37 -6.90 13.62 -14.78
C LYS A 37 -7.54 14.94 -14.32
N THR A 38 -6.83 15.71 -13.49
CA THR A 38 -7.32 16.99 -12.96
C THR A 38 -7.61 17.99 -14.08
N CYS A 39 -6.67 18.18 -15.01
CA CYS A 39 -6.85 19.07 -16.16
C CYS A 39 -8.00 18.64 -17.07
N ARG A 40 -8.20 17.32 -17.21
CA ARG A 40 -9.34 16.80 -17.98
C ARG A 40 -10.68 17.11 -17.31
N GLU A 41 -10.80 16.90 -16.00
CA GLU A 41 -12.03 17.20 -15.25
C GLU A 41 -12.35 18.70 -15.26
N GLU A 42 -11.32 19.55 -15.24
CA GLU A 42 -11.46 20.99 -15.42
C GLU A 42 -12.00 21.34 -16.81
N SER A 43 -11.37 20.83 -17.87
CA SER A 43 -11.78 21.09 -19.25
C SER A 43 -13.21 20.62 -19.53
N GLU A 44 -13.57 19.42 -19.07
CA GLU A 44 -14.93 18.87 -19.18
C GLU A 44 -15.97 19.70 -18.41
N GLN A 45 -15.56 20.42 -17.36
CA GLN A 45 -16.47 21.28 -16.61
C GLN A 45 -16.71 22.61 -17.35
N LEU A 46 -15.66 23.19 -17.95
CA LEU A 46 -15.75 24.40 -18.76
C LEU A 46 -16.52 24.17 -20.07
N SER A 47 -16.46 22.95 -20.63
CA SER A 47 -17.13 22.62 -21.89
C SER A 47 -18.65 22.37 -21.76
N LYS A 48 -19.21 22.36 -20.55
CA LYS A 48 -20.65 22.07 -20.31
C LYS A 48 -21.62 23.19 -20.71
N GLY A 49 -21.15 24.27 -21.35
CA GLY A 49 -21.99 25.38 -21.79
C GLY A 49 -22.62 26.16 -20.63
N SER A 50 -22.06 26.06 -19.43
CA SER A 50 -22.59 26.65 -18.20
C SER A 50 -22.25 28.14 -18.02
N GLY A 51 -21.52 28.74 -18.98
CA GLY A 51 -21.09 30.14 -18.95
C GLY A 51 -19.95 30.45 -17.98
N TRP A 52 -19.44 29.45 -17.24
CA TRP A 52 -18.34 29.62 -16.31
C TRP A 52 -16.99 29.68 -17.04
N THR A 53 -16.12 30.56 -16.57
CA THR A 53 -14.71 30.62 -16.97
C THR A 53 -13.82 30.48 -15.76
N LEU A 54 -12.61 29.94 -15.95
CA LEU A 54 -11.60 29.96 -14.90
C LEU A 54 -11.20 31.41 -14.62
N LEU A 55 -11.26 31.81 -13.35
CA LEU A 55 -10.79 33.11 -12.89
C LEU A 55 -9.32 33.05 -12.45
N HIS A 56 -9.02 32.16 -11.49
CA HIS A 56 -7.65 31.89 -11.01
C HIS A 56 -7.59 30.51 -10.34
N ILE A 57 -6.37 30.06 -10.04
CA ILE A 57 -6.10 28.82 -9.30
C ILE A 57 -5.55 29.20 -7.93
N ASP A 58 -6.28 28.86 -6.86
CA ASP A 58 -5.84 29.11 -5.48
C ASP A 58 -4.56 28.35 -5.12
N GLY A 59 -4.42 27.12 -5.63
CA GLY A 59 -3.24 26.30 -5.41
C GLY A 59 -3.46 24.80 -5.64
N ILE A 60 -2.39 24.03 -5.45
CA ILE A 60 -2.39 22.57 -5.56
C ILE A 60 -2.06 21.96 -4.20
N LEU A 61 -2.90 21.04 -3.73
CA LEU A 61 -2.68 20.29 -2.50
C LEU A 61 -2.27 18.84 -2.81
N VAL A 62 -1.02 18.50 -2.53
CA VAL A 62 -0.52 17.12 -2.64
C VAL A 62 -0.57 16.45 -1.27
N ARG A 63 -1.28 15.32 -1.17
CA ARG A 63 -1.41 14.56 0.08
C ARG A 63 -0.61 13.27 0.01
N PHE A 64 0.26 13.07 0.99
CA PHE A 64 1.01 11.83 1.18
C PHE A 64 0.50 11.09 2.40
N SER A 65 0.25 9.80 2.26
CA SER A 65 -0.06 8.92 3.39
C SER A 65 1.07 7.90 3.50
N ARG A 66 1.82 7.95 4.59
CA ARG A 66 2.92 7.00 4.82
C ARG A 66 2.36 5.60 5.03
N TYR A 67 2.79 4.66 4.21
CA TYR A 67 2.46 3.26 4.41
C TYR A 67 3.19 2.74 5.65
N LYS A 68 2.46 2.17 6.61
CA LYS A 68 3.04 1.43 7.73
C LYS A 68 2.78 -0.06 7.47
N PRO A 69 3.76 -0.79 6.93
CA PRO A 69 3.59 -2.23 6.77
C PRO A 69 3.44 -2.90 8.14
N LEU A 70 2.81 -4.07 8.14
CA LEU A 70 2.85 -4.94 9.31
C LEU A 70 4.31 -5.27 9.61
N ARG A 71 4.67 -5.18 10.89
CA ARG A 71 6.01 -5.55 11.36
C ARG A 71 6.06 -7.03 11.65
N GLY A 72 7.28 -7.56 11.64
CA GLY A 72 7.54 -8.88 12.17
C GLY A 72 7.26 -8.91 13.67
N SER A 73 7.15 -10.12 14.19
CA SER A 73 6.97 -10.38 15.62
C SER A 73 7.65 -11.69 15.98
N THR A 74 7.74 -11.96 17.27
CA THR A 74 8.10 -13.27 17.80
C THR A 74 6.90 -14.21 17.71
N PHE A 75 7.07 -15.43 18.23
CA PHE A 75 5.99 -16.39 18.35
C PHE A 75 4.80 -15.83 19.15
N ILE A 76 3.63 -15.82 18.51
CA ILE A 76 2.35 -15.50 19.15
C ILE A 76 1.52 -16.79 19.24
N PRO A 77 1.04 -17.18 20.44
CA PRO A 77 0.20 -18.36 20.60
C PRO A 77 -1.09 -18.25 19.77
N LEU A 78 -1.45 -19.35 19.11
CA LEU A 78 -2.74 -19.43 18.40
C LEU A 78 -3.89 -19.60 19.40
N PRO A 79 -5.08 -19.04 19.12
CA PRO A 79 -6.30 -19.39 19.83
C PRO A 79 -6.56 -20.89 19.83
N SER A 80 -7.07 -21.43 20.94
CA SER A 80 -7.28 -22.88 21.15
C SER A 80 -8.09 -23.53 20.03
N ALA A 81 -9.10 -22.84 19.50
CA ALA A 81 -9.93 -23.33 18.39
C ALA A 81 -9.13 -23.61 17.10
N ILE A 82 -8.02 -22.90 16.86
CA ILE A 82 -7.14 -23.12 15.70
C ILE A 82 -6.14 -24.24 16.00
N VAL A 83 -5.57 -24.25 17.22
CA VAL A 83 -4.64 -25.29 17.67
C VAL A 83 -5.26 -26.68 17.56
N LEU A 84 -6.51 -26.82 18.02
CA LEU A 84 -7.24 -28.09 18.02
C LEU A 84 -7.47 -28.64 16.60
N LYS A 85 -7.60 -27.77 15.59
CA LYS A 85 -7.79 -28.19 14.19
C LYS A 85 -6.53 -28.80 13.59
N LYS A 86 -5.34 -28.54 14.14
CA LYS A 86 -4.04 -29.01 13.64
C LYS A 86 -3.80 -28.72 12.13
N ALA A 87 -4.49 -27.73 11.58
CA ALA A 87 -4.49 -27.40 10.16
C ALA A 87 -3.43 -26.34 9.80
N VAL A 88 -2.84 -25.68 10.79
CA VAL A 88 -1.89 -24.58 10.62
C VAL A 88 -0.59 -24.93 11.34
N ILE A 89 0.54 -24.63 10.70
CA ILE A 89 1.86 -24.65 11.33
C ILE A 89 2.13 -23.25 11.87
N ASN A 90 2.40 -23.12 13.16
CA ASN A 90 2.82 -21.86 13.78
C ASN A 90 4.30 -21.97 14.18
N PRO A 91 5.24 -21.49 13.36
CA PRO A 91 6.66 -21.55 13.68
C PRO A 91 6.99 -20.84 15.00
N MET A 92 7.72 -21.53 15.88
CA MET A 92 8.09 -21.04 17.21
C MET A 92 9.38 -20.23 17.17
N ASN A 93 9.30 -18.99 16.69
CA ASN A 93 10.42 -18.04 16.69
C ASN A 93 10.46 -17.21 17.99
N LEU A 94 11.03 -17.80 19.04
CA LEU A 94 11.04 -17.19 20.39
C LEU A 94 12.14 -16.12 20.56
N HIS A 95 13.11 -16.05 19.65
CA HIS A 95 14.34 -15.25 19.82
C HIS A 95 14.57 -14.22 18.71
N ASP A 96 13.64 -14.08 17.77
CA ASP A 96 13.72 -13.14 16.66
C ASP A 96 12.33 -12.62 16.26
N ASN A 97 12.27 -11.53 15.49
CA ASN A 97 11.02 -10.99 14.98
C ASN A 97 10.66 -11.50 13.57
N GLU A 98 11.34 -12.51 13.05
CA GLU A 98 11.23 -12.95 11.66
C GLU A 98 10.04 -13.89 11.40
N CYS A 99 8.93 -13.78 12.13
CA CYS A 99 7.78 -14.69 12.01
C CYS A 99 7.23 -14.81 10.58
N PHE A 100 7.28 -13.73 9.80
CA PHE A 100 6.88 -13.72 8.39
C PHE A 100 7.79 -14.62 7.54
N LYS A 101 9.10 -14.51 7.72
CA LYS A 101 10.10 -15.36 7.05
C LYS A 101 9.86 -16.82 7.42
N TRP A 102 9.73 -17.13 8.71
CA TRP A 102 9.49 -18.51 9.16
C TRP A 102 8.15 -19.06 8.68
N ALA A 103 7.09 -18.25 8.64
CA ALA A 103 5.78 -18.66 8.13
C ALA A 103 5.81 -19.02 6.63
N ILE A 104 6.66 -18.37 5.84
CA ILE A 104 6.85 -18.73 4.42
C ILE A 104 7.66 -20.03 4.31
N LEU A 105 8.75 -20.13 5.08
CA LEU A 105 9.66 -21.28 4.99
C LEU A 105 9.03 -22.58 5.50
N CYS A 106 8.07 -22.50 6.44
CA CYS A 106 7.44 -23.68 7.06
C CYS A 106 6.77 -24.62 6.05
N HIS A 107 6.29 -24.06 4.92
CA HIS A 107 5.71 -24.82 3.81
C HIS A 107 6.68 -25.86 3.24
N TYR A 108 7.98 -25.56 3.23
CA TYR A 108 9.02 -26.40 2.65
C TYR A 108 9.68 -27.33 3.66
N VAL A 109 9.39 -27.17 4.96
CA VAL A 109 9.95 -28.01 6.02
C VAL A 109 9.22 -29.35 6.04
N LYS A 110 9.99 -30.44 5.91
CA LYS A 110 9.48 -31.82 5.94
C LYS A 110 9.72 -32.49 7.29
N GLY A 111 8.91 -33.51 7.61
CA GLY A 111 9.01 -34.33 8.81
C GLY A 111 8.08 -33.91 9.94
N VAL A 112 8.30 -34.47 11.12
CA VAL A 112 7.52 -34.18 12.34
C VAL A 112 7.97 -32.86 12.98
N HIS A 113 7.10 -32.31 13.83
CA HIS A 113 7.33 -31.08 14.59
C HIS A 113 7.75 -29.89 13.72
N ARG A 114 6.97 -29.61 12.68
CA ARG A 114 7.26 -28.53 11.72
C ARG A 114 7.15 -27.14 12.36
N GLU A 115 6.46 -27.02 13.48
CA GLU A 115 6.38 -25.81 14.27
C GLU A 115 7.72 -25.39 14.89
N ARG A 116 8.70 -26.29 15.02
CA ARG A 116 10.00 -25.97 15.64
C ARG A 116 10.94 -25.37 14.61
N VAL A 117 11.32 -24.10 14.80
CA VAL A 117 12.36 -23.44 14.02
C VAL A 117 13.70 -24.07 14.38
N ASN A 118 14.37 -24.69 13.40
CA ASN A 118 15.62 -25.44 13.57
C ASN A 118 16.43 -25.46 12.26
N ASN A 119 17.49 -26.27 12.19
CA ASN A 119 18.38 -26.36 11.02
C ASN A 119 17.63 -26.54 9.68
N ARG A 120 16.49 -27.27 9.66
CA ARG A 120 15.68 -27.44 8.45
C ARG A 120 15.13 -26.11 7.91
N TYR A 121 14.83 -25.16 8.80
CA TYR A 121 14.46 -23.81 8.41
C TYR A 121 15.68 -23.01 7.98
N PHE A 122 16.80 -23.16 8.70
CA PHE A 122 18.01 -22.42 8.41
C PHE A 122 18.60 -22.76 7.03
N ASP A 123 18.54 -24.03 6.62
CA ASP A 123 18.96 -24.49 5.30
C ASP A 123 18.11 -23.89 4.16
N LEU A 124 16.91 -23.40 4.47
CA LEU A 124 15.97 -22.82 3.52
C LEU A 124 16.02 -21.29 3.46
N GLN A 125 16.85 -20.62 4.27
CA GLN A 125 16.85 -19.15 4.36
C GLN A 125 17.13 -18.47 3.02
N ASN A 126 18.00 -19.06 2.20
CA ASN A 126 18.36 -18.51 0.89
C ASN A 126 17.38 -18.89 -0.23
N LYS A 127 16.28 -19.57 0.09
CA LYS A 127 15.26 -19.95 -0.90
C LYS A 127 14.50 -18.75 -1.45
N PHE A 128 14.36 -17.69 -0.66
CA PHE A 128 13.71 -16.45 -1.05
C PHE A 128 14.60 -15.26 -0.71
N ASN A 129 14.45 -14.18 -1.47
CA ASN A 129 15.09 -12.92 -1.18
C ASN A 129 14.24 -12.15 -0.15
N PHE A 130 14.73 -12.04 1.08
CA PHE A 130 14.13 -11.23 2.15
C PHE A 130 14.79 -9.84 2.28
N ASN A 131 15.60 -9.41 1.31
CA ASN A 131 16.16 -8.07 1.32
C ASN A 131 15.05 -7.02 1.18
N GLY A 132 15.15 -5.93 1.95
CA GLY A 132 14.13 -4.87 1.99
C GLY A 132 12.96 -5.15 2.93
N THR A 133 12.87 -6.34 3.54
CA THR A 133 11.93 -6.58 4.65
C THR A 133 12.60 -6.23 5.98
N GLN A 134 11.99 -5.32 6.74
CA GLN A 134 12.36 -5.07 8.13
C GLN A 134 11.34 -5.80 9.01
N PHE A 135 11.82 -6.69 9.87
CA PHE A 135 11.02 -7.48 10.80
C PHE A 135 10.95 -6.81 12.17
#